data_AF-A0A7V3RRK7-F1
#
_entry.id   AF-A0A7V3RRK7-F1
#
_cell.length_a   1.000
_cell.length_b   1.000
_cell.length_c   1.000
_cell.angle_alpha   90.00
_cell.angle_beta   90.00
_cell.angle_gamma   90.00
#
_symmetry.space_group_name_H-M   'P 1'
#
loop_
_entity.id
_entity.type
_entity.pdbx_description
1 polymer ?
#
loop_
_entity_poly.entity_id
_entity_poly.type
_entity_poly.pdbx_seq_one_letter_code
_entity_poly.pdbx_strand_id
1 'polypeptide(L)' 'MKKVFTTGQVAKICKVAPRTVSKWFDSGRLRGYRIPGSQDRRIPREHLIR' A
#
# COMPACT_ATOMS: atom_id res chain seq x y z
N MET A 1 1.29 14.98 8.98
CA MET A 1 1.82 14.03 7.98
C MET A 1 1.00 12.74 8.03
N LYS A 2 0.35 12.32 6.93
CA LYS A 2 -0.38 11.02 6.91
C LYS A 2 0.64 9.89 7.04
N LYS A 3 0.48 9.08 8.10
CA LYS A 3 1.37 7.95 8.41
C LYS A 3 1.03 6.69 7.61
N VAL A 4 -0.14 6.66 6.98
CA VAL A 4 -0.70 5.49 6.29
C VAL A 4 -1.29 5.92 4.95
N PHE A 5 -1.03 5.13 3.91
CA PHE A 5 -1.47 5.34 2.55
C PHE A 5 -2.37 4.21 2.06
N THR A 6 -3.26 4.52 1.12
CA THR A 6 -4.01 3.50 0.37
C THR A 6 -3.17 2.98 -0.81
N THR A 7 -3.56 1.83 -1.38
CA THR A 7 -2.92 1.30 -2.60
C THR A 7 -2.92 2.31 -3.75
N GLY A 8 -4.01 3.06 -3.92
CA GLY A 8 -4.11 4.11 -4.94
C GLY A 8 -3.19 5.31 -4.66
N GLN A 9 -3.00 5.67 -3.40
CA GLN A 9 -2.05 6.73 -3.05
C GLN A 9 -0.60 6.28 -3.27
N VAL A 10 -0.25 5.07 -2.87
CA VAL A 10 1.06 4.47 -3.13
C VAL A 10 1.33 4.37 -4.63
N ALA A 11 0.34 3.98 -5.41
CA ALA A 11 0.43 3.93 -6.87
C ALA A 11 0.81 5.29 -7.48
N LYS A 12 0.19 6.37 -6.99
CA LYS A 12 0.53 7.74 -7.42
C LYS A 12 1.94 8.16 -6.98
N ILE A 13 2.33 7.84 -5.75
CA ILE A 13 3.67 8.18 -5.22
C ILE A 13 4.77 7.47 -6.01
N CYS A 14 4.61 6.16 -6.23
CA CYS A 14 5.58 5.32 -6.93
C CYS A 14 5.45 5.40 -8.45
N LYS A 15 4.49 6.16 -8.99
CA LYS A 15 4.17 6.26 -10.42
C LYS A 15 3.96 4.90 -11.10
N VAL A 16 3.33 3.97 -10.40
CA VAL A 16 3.00 2.62 -10.90
C VAL A 16 1.48 2.44 -10.97
N ALA A 17 1.03 1.46 -11.75
CA ALA A 17 -0.38 1.09 -11.77
C ALA A 17 -0.83 0.55 -10.39
N PRO A 18 -2.07 0.83 -9.93
CA PRO A 18 -2.59 0.29 -8.67
C PRO A 18 -2.53 -1.23 -8.57
N ARG A 19 -2.67 -1.95 -9.70
CA ARG A 19 -2.53 -3.41 -9.77
C ARG A 19 -1.14 -3.89 -9.37
N THR A 20 -0.10 -3.11 -9.68
CA THR A 20 1.29 -3.40 -9.29
C THR A 20 1.44 -3.32 -7.78
N VAL A 21 0.87 -2.28 -7.15
CA VAL A 21 0.88 -2.13 -5.69
C VAL A 21 0.09 -3.24 -5.01
N SER A 22 -1.07 -3.63 -5.54
CA SER A 22 -1.83 -4.78 -5.03
C SER A 22 -1.01 -6.07 -5.13
N LYS A 23 -0.33 -6.33 -6.26
CA LYS A 23 0.58 -7.47 -6.40
C LYS A 23 1.71 -7.44 -5.38
N TRP A 24 2.33 -6.29 -5.13
CA TRP A 24 3.39 -6.18 -4.12
C TRP A 24 2.86 -6.46 -2.72
N PHE A 25 1.65 -6.01 -2.39
CA PHE A 25 1.01 -6.30 -1.12
C PHE A 25 0.68 -7.78 -0.98
N ASP A 26 0.03 -8.38 -1.97
CA ASP A 26 -0.42 -9.78 -1.92
C ASP A 26 0.77 -10.76 -2.01
N SER A 27 1.90 -10.36 -2.60
CA SER A 27 3.18 -11.11 -2.58
C SER A 27 4.04 -10.88 -1.35
N GLY A 28 3.61 -10.01 -0.41
CA GLY A 28 4.38 -9.68 0.79
C GLY A 28 5.60 -8.77 0.57
N ARG A 29 5.84 -8.31 -0.68
CA ARG A 29 6.90 -7.34 -1.02
C ARG A 29 6.62 -5.95 -0.43
N LEU A 30 5.34 -5.61 -0.27
CA LEU A 30 4.90 -4.37 0.36
C LEU A 30 4.15 -4.68 1.64
N ARG A 31 4.73 -4.28 2.77
CA ARG A 31 4.13 -4.51 4.09
C ARG A 31 3.02 -3.50 4.36
N GLY A 32 1.90 -4.01 4.84
CA GLY A 32 0.76 -3.23 5.28
C GLY A 32 -0.28 -4.17 5.88
N TYR A 33 -1.43 -3.63 6.24
CA TYR A 33 -2.50 -4.39 6.87
C TYR A 33 -3.82 -4.16 6.13
N ARG A 34 -4.73 -5.12 6.26
CA ARG A 34 -6.12 -4.97 5.81
C ARG A 34 -6.95 -4.41 6.97
N ILE A 35 -7.90 -3.55 6.67
CA ILE A 35 -8.81 -3.01 7.68
C ILE A 35 -9.77 -4.13 8.10
N PRO A 36 -9.89 -4.44 9.41
CA PRO A 36 -10.89 -5.41 9.87
C PRO A 36 -12.30 -5.02 9.39
N GLY A 37 -13.03 -5.95 8.79
CA GLY A 37 -14.36 -5.68 8.21
C GLY A 37 -14.35 -4.98 6.84
N SER A 38 -13.18 -4.73 6.23
CA SER A 38 -13.06 -4.19 4.88
C SER A 38 -11.96 -4.89 4.08
N GLN A 39 -12.10 -4.89 2.75
CA GLN A 39 -11.03 -5.34 1.85
C GLN A 39 -9.97 -4.25 1.62
N ASP A 40 -10.16 -3.07 2.21
CA ASP A 40 -9.23 -1.96 2.13
C ASP A 40 -7.86 -2.32 2.69
N ARG A 41 -6.84 -2.05 1.88
CA ARG A 41 -5.42 -2.18 2.24
C ARG A 41 -4.89 -0.83 2.71
N ARG A 42 -4.05 -0.86 3.74
CA ARG A 42 -3.39 0.30 4.33
C ARG A 42 -1.89 0.02 4.43
N ILE A 43 -1.09 0.93 3.89
CA ILE A 43 0.35 0.81 3.74
C ILE A 43 1.01 1.93 4.54
N PRO A 44 1.69 1.63 5.65
CA PRO A 44 2.45 2.61 6.43
C PRO A 44 3.57 3.26 5.61
N ARG A 45 3.83 4.55 5.86
CA ARG A 45 4.91 5.30 5.17
C ARG A 45 6.29 4.67 5.35
N GLU A 46 6.55 4.13 6.54
CA GLU A 46 7.82 3.49 6.89
C GLU A 46 8.16 2.29 6.00
N HIS A 47 7.15 1.63 5.43
CA HIS A 47 7.32 0.50 4.54
C HIS A 47 7.42 0.89 3.05
N LEU A 48 7.26 2.18 2.74
CA LEU A 48 7.49 2.74 1.40
C LEU A 48 8.91 3.26 1.20
N ILE A 49 9.64 3.48 2.29
CA ILE A 49 10.99 4.03 2.27
C ILE A 49 11.94 2.86 2.51
N ARG A 50 12.65 2.45 1.44
CA ARG A 50 13.86 1.66 1.53
C ARG A 50 14.90 2.28 0.62
#